data_AF-A0A920NMZ4-F1
#
_entry.id   AF-A0A920NMZ4-F1
#
_cell.length_a   1.000
_cell.length_b   1.000
_cell.length_c   1.000
_cell.angle_alpha   90.00
_cell.angle_beta   90.00
_cell.angle_gamma   90.00
#
_symmetry.space_group_name_H-M   'P 1'
#
loop_
_entity.id
_entity.type
_entity.pdbx_description
1 polymer ?
#
loop_
_entity_poly.entity_id
_entity_poly.type
_entity_poly.pdbx_seq_one_letter_code
_entity_poly.pdbx_strand_id
1 'polypeptide(L)'
;MLLPGSSLGSIEKRALYVQDFIKSHPRTIVVDAGDFFTMSKKLLKDSLVCEAYATIPYDALLLGDQELTRNTEFLKNVLPKTEASIVSQIWKNLLTPCT
;
A
#
# COMPACT_ATOMS: atom_id res chain seq x y z
N MET A 1 -4.39 -13.51 -0.12
CA MET A 1 -5.35 -14.64 -0.33
C MET A 1 -5.57 -15.30 1.02
N LEU A 2 -6.80 -15.32 1.55
CA LEU A 2 -7.10 -15.87 2.88
C LEU A 2 -7.75 -17.26 2.74
N LEU A 3 -7.07 -18.30 3.23
CA LEU A 3 -7.63 -19.66 3.43
C LEU A 3 -7.96 -19.85 4.93
N PRO A 4 -9.02 -20.61 5.28
CA PRO A 4 -9.46 -20.76 6.66
C PRO A 4 -8.58 -21.76 7.41
N GLY A 5 -8.09 -21.37 8.61
CA GLY A 5 -7.38 -22.25 9.55
C GLY A 5 -5.93 -21.84 9.85
N SER A 6 -5.27 -21.15 8.92
CA SER A 6 -4.06 -20.38 9.20
C SER A 6 -3.97 -19.24 8.20
N SER A 7 -4.18 -18.00 8.64
CA SER A 7 -4.01 -16.83 7.77
C SER A 7 -2.52 -16.66 7.48
N LEU A 8 -2.02 -17.36 6.47
CA LEU A 8 -0.67 -17.14 5.95
C LEU A 8 -0.66 -15.78 5.25
N GLY A 9 0.29 -14.92 5.63
CA GLY A 9 0.54 -13.65 4.94
C GLY A 9 -0.41 -12.49 5.29
N SER A 10 -0.99 -12.43 6.49
CA SER A 10 -1.73 -11.23 6.93
C SER A 10 -0.80 -10.02 7.07
N ILE A 11 -1.37 -8.81 6.93
CA ILE A 11 -0.60 -7.56 7.06
C ILE A 11 -0.01 -7.46 8.47
N GLU A 12 -0.73 -7.87 9.52
CA GLU A 12 -0.24 -7.78 10.89
C GLU A 12 1.00 -8.65 11.12
N LYS A 13 1.02 -9.87 10.56
CA LYS A 13 2.18 -10.77 10.65
C LYS A 13 3.40 -10.20 9.91
N ARG A 14 3.17 -9.60 8.74
CA ARG A 14 4.24 -8.93 7.97
C ARG A 14 4.78 -7.72 8.73
N ALA A 15 3.92 -6.92 9.35
CA ALA A 15 4.34 -5.77 10.15
C ALA A 15 5.28 -6.16 11.28
N LEU A 16 4.91 -7.16 12.09
CA LEU A 16 5.79 -7.66 13.17
C LEU A 16 7.14 -8.13 12.64
N TYR A 17 7.12 -8.95 11.57
CA TYR A 17 8.36 -9.47 10.98
C TYR A 17 9.26 -8.35 10.43
N VAL A 18 8.71 -7.43 9.64
CA VAL A 18 9.47 -6.35 9.01
C VAL A 18 10.07 -5.42 10.07
N GLN A 19 9.29 -5.07 11.11
CA GLN A 19 9.78 -4.23 12.19
C GLN A 19 10.95 -4.88 12.94
N ASP A 20 10.89 -6.18 13.22
CA ASP A 20 12.00 -6.89 13.87
C ASP A 20 13.20 -7.09 12.94
N PHE A 21 12.95 -7.28 11.64
CA PHE A 21 14.01 -7.37 10.64
C PHE A 21 14.79 -6.07 10.51
N ILE A 22 14.12 -4.91 10.46
CA ILE A 22 14.77 -3.59 10.34
C ILE A 22 15.63 -3.30 11.58
N LYS A 23 15.18 -3.68 12.78
CA LYS A 23 15.98 -3.52 14.02
C LYS A 23 17.34 -4.23 13.93
N SER A 24 17.39 -5.39 13.29
CA SER A 24 18.62 -6.16 13.08
C SER A 24 19.41 -5.74 11.83
N HIS A 25 18.75 -5.11 10.86
CA HIS A 25 19.32 -4.69 9.58
C HIS A 25 18.95 -3.24 9.27
N PRO A 26 19.62 -2.24 9.89
CA PRO A 26 19.24 -0.83 9.77
C PRO A 26 19.43 -0.23 8.36
N ARG A 27 20.12 -0.93 7.45
CA ARG A 27 20.27 -0.57 6.03
C ARG A 27 19.36 -1.41 5.14
N THR A 28 18.08 -1.42 5.47
CA THR A 28 17.03 -2.13 4.72
C THR A 28 16.14 -1.10 4.05
N ILE A 29 15.75 -1.39 2.80
CA ILE A 29 14.70 -0.66 2.09
C ILE A 29 13.50 -1.60 1.96
N VAL A 30 12.31 -1.11 2.30
CA VAL A 30 11.06 -1.86 2.24
C VAL A 30 10.17 -1.26 1.16
N VAL A 31 9.82 -2.08 0.17
CA VAL A 31 8.97 -1.67 -0.95
C VAL A 31 7.87 -2.69 -1.22
N ASP A 32 6.75 -2.22 -1.76
CA ASP A 32 5.68 -3.07 -2.31
C ASP A 32 5.51 -2.75 -3.81
N ALA A 33 5.28 -3.79 -4.61
CA ALA A 33 5.18 -3.70 -6.06
C ALA A 33 3.77 -3.33 -6.56
N GLY A 34 2.84 -3.05 -5.66
CA GLY A 34 1.48 -2.61 -5.98
C GLY A 34 0.46 -3.74 -5.96
N ASP A 35 -0.71 -3.46 -6.51
CA ASP A 35 -1.87 -4.37 -6.54
C ASP A 35 -2.34 -4.80 -5.15
N PHE A 36 -2.30 -3.87 -4.20
CA PHE A 36 -2.78 -4.09 -2.84
C PHE A 36 -4.28 -3.84 -2.69
N PHE A 37 -4.91 -3.12 -3.63
CA PHE A 37 -6.36 -3.13 -3.76
C PHE A 37 -6.86 -4.44 -4.34
N THR A 38 -8.18 -4.61 -4.31
CA THR A 38 -8.80 -5.79 -4.91
C THR A 38 -9.62 -5.43 -6.14
N MET A 39 -9.68 -6.35 -7.10
CA MET A 39 -10.47 -6.21 -8.33
C MET A 39 -11.94 -5.87 -8.08
N SER A 40 -12.50 -6.30 -6.94
CA SER A 40 -13.91 -6.10 -6.57
C SER A 40 -14.33 -4.64 -6.28
N LYS A 41 -13.44 -3.64 -6.46
CA LYS A 41 -13.72 -2.19 -6.29
C LYS A 41 -14.52 -1.85 -5.02
N LYS A 42 -14.11 -2.41 -3.88
CA LYS A 42 -14.74 -2.16 -2.58
C LYS A 42 -14.09 -0.97 -1.89
N LEU A 43 -14.61 0.24 -2.11
CA LEU A 43 -14.00 1.49 -1.63
C LEU A 43 -13.66 1.50 -0.13
N LEU A 44 -14.58 1.00 0.72
CA LEU A 44 -14.34 0.90 2.15
C LEU A 44 -13.15 -0.03 2.47
N LYS A 45 -13.09 -1.18 1.79
CA LYS A 45 -12.00 -2.13 1.96
C LYS A 45 -10.68 -1.52 1.52
N ASP A 46 -10.66 -0.85 0.37
CA ASP A 46 -9.46 -0.20 -0.16
C ASP A 46 -8.94 0.88 0.80
N SER A 47 -9.82 1.67 1.43
CA SER A 47 -9.44 2.62 2.50
C SER A 47 -8.85 1.91 3.72
N LEU A 48 -9.47 0.83 4.19
CA LEU A 48 -8.98 0.06 5.34
C LEU A 48 -7.63 -0.61 5.05
N VAL A 49 -7.42 -1.06 3.80
CA VAL A 49 -6.13 -1.59 3.35
C VAL A 49 -5.06 -0.51 3.43
N CYS A 50 -5.33 0.73 3.00
CA CYS A 50 -4.35 1.81 3.11
C CYS A 50 -3.94 2.07 4.56
N GLU A 51 -4.89 2.10 5.50
CA GLU A 51 -4.60 2.27 6.94
C GLU A 51 -3.82 1.07 7.50
N ALA A 52 -4.15 -0.15 7.08
CA ALA A 52 -3.38 -1.32 7.47
C ALA A 52 -1.94 -1.29 6.91
N TYR A 53 -1.75 -0.76 5.70
CA TYR A 53 -0.43 -0.65 5.07
C TYR A 53 0.52 0.28 5.84
N ALA A 54 0.01 1.31 6.53
CA ALA A 54 0.82 2.18 7.40
C ALA A 54 1.45 1.45 8.60
N THR A 55 0.98 0.23 8.94
CA THR A 55 1.61 -0.57 10.00
C THR A 55 2.97 -1.16 9.61
N ILE A 56 3.28 -1.16 8.32
CA ILE A 56 4.58 -1.58 7.77
C ILE A 56 5.30 -0.31 7.31
N PRO A 57 6.55 -0.07 7.74
CA PRO A 57 7.31 1.12 7.36
C PRO A 57 7.84 0.98 5.92
N TYR A 58 6.95 1.08 4.93
CA TYR A 58 7.33 1.08 3.51
C TYR A 58 8.00 2.40 3.14
N ASP A 59 9.16 2.31 2.49
CA ASP A 59 9.81 3.47 1.88
C ASP A 59 9.09 3.92 0.61
N ALA A 60 8.60 2.94 -0.17
CA ALA A 60 7.85 3.21 -1.39
C ALA A 60 6.80 2.14 -1.72
N LEU A 61 5.68 2.58 -2.28
CA LEU A 61 4.62 1.74 -2.85
C LEU A 61 4.46 2.08 -4.33
N LEU A 62 4.58 1.07 -5.19
CA LEU A 62 4.24 1.21 -6.59
C LEU A 62 2.72 1.12 -6.79
N LEU A 63 2.14 1.96 -7.64
CA LEU A 63 0.75 1.79 -8.08
C LEU A 63 0.68 0.74 -9.18
N GLY A 64 -0.02 -0.36 -8.89
CA GLY A 64 -0.31 -1.43 -9.84
C GLY A 64 -1.58 -1.16 -10.65
N ASP A 65 -2.00 -2.13 -11.46
CA ASP A 65 -3.17 -1.96 -12.33
C ASP A 65 -4.48 -1.79 -11.53
N GLN A 66 -4.57 -2.43 -10.34
CA GLN A 66 -5.77 -2.37 -9.51
C GLN A 66 -5.99 -0.95 -8.99
N GLU A 67 -4.91 -0.29 -8.53
CA GLU A 67 -4.95 1.10 -8.07
C GLU A 67 -5.26 2.05 -9.23
N LEU A 68 -4.64 1.85 -10.38
CA LEU A 68 -4.84 2.70 -11.57
C LEU A 68 -6.27 2.65 -12.12
N THR A 69 -7.05 1.62 -11.80
CA THR A 69 -8.48 1.55 -12.16
C THR A 69 -9.41 2.38 -11.25
N ARG A 70 -8.88 3.00 -10.19
CA ARG A 70 -9.65 3.83 -9.25
C ARG A 70 -9.72 5.28 -9.73
N ASN A 71 -10.76 5.98 -9.29
CA ASN A 71 -10.88 7.41 -9.58
C ASN A 71 -9.79 8.19 -8.83
N THR A 72 -9.32 9.29 -9.43
CA THR A 72 -8.17 10.05 -8.91
C THR A 72 -8.47 10.75 -7.58
N GLU A 73 -9.71 11.22 -7.38
CA GLU A 73 -10.14 11.89 -6.14
C GLU A 73 -10.12 10.93 -4.95
N PHE A 74 -10.57 9.70 -5.15
CA PHE A 74 -10.52 8.61 -4.18
C PHE A 74 -9.07 8.29 -3.84
N LEU A 75 -8.21 8.10 -4.86
CA LEU A 75 -6.79 7.82 -4.65
C LEU A 75 -6.10 8.92 -3.85
N LYS A 76 -6.36 10.20 -4.18
CA LYS A 76 -5.85 11.35 -3.43
C LYS A 76 -6.25 11.34 -1.95
N ASN A 77 -7.40 10.74 -1.63
CA ASN A 77 -7.91 10.68 -0.27
C ASN A 77 -7.36 9.47 0.53
N VAL A 78 -7.19 8.31 -0.12
CA VAL A 78 -6.80 7.07 0.58
C VAL A 78 -5.31 6.79 0.56
N LEU A 79 -4.58 7.12 -0.52
CA LEU A 79 -3.15 6.82 -0.64
C LEU A 79 -2.30 7.49 0.46
N PRO A 80 -2.58 8.75 0.89
CA PRO A 80 -1.83 9.36 1.99
C PRO A 80 -1.89 8.57 3.30
N LYS A 81 -2.96 7.78 3.50
CA LYS A 81 -3.12 6.93 4.70
C LYS A 81 -2.13 5.77 4.78
N THR A 82 -1.38 5.50 3.69
CA THR A 82 -0.33 4.47 3.69
C THR A 82 0.97 4.95 4.32
N GLU A 83 1.13 6.27 4.53
CA GLU A 83 2.34 6.93 5.05
C GLU A 83 3.63 6.68 4.24
N ALA A 84 3.52 6.03 3.08
CA ALA A 84 4.64 5.69 2.21
C ALA A 84 4.72 6.60 0.98
N SER A 85 5.91 6.66 0.37
CA SER A 85 6.08 7.38 -0.90
C SER A 85 5.39 6.62 -2.03
N ILE A 86 4.49 7.27 -2.76
CA ILE A 86 3.80 6.65 -3.88
C ILE A 86 4.60 6.83 -5.18
N VAL A 87 4.89 5.72 -5.85
CA VAL A 87 5.58 5.66 -7.14
C VAL A 87 4.60 5.15 -8.21
N SER A 88 4.68 5.68 -9.42
CA SER A 88 3.90 5.21 -10.57
C SER A 88 4.76 5.24 -11.83
N GLN A 89 4.61 4.23 -12.70
CA GLN A 89 5.34 4.13 -13.97
C GLN A 89 4.90 5.19 -15.01
N ILE A 90 3.72 5.78 -14.83
CA ILE A 90 3.13 6.76 -15.74
C ILE A 90 2.92 8.06 -14.95
N TRP A 91 3.92 8.94 -14.97
CA TRP A 91 3.96 10.12 -14.11
C TRP A 91 3.86 11.41 -14.94
N LYS A 92 2.65 11.97 -15.08
CA LYS A 92 2.49 13.40 -15.42
C LYS A 92 1.41 14.16 -14.66
N ASN A 93 0.27 13.56 -14.27
CA ASN A 93 -0.91 14.38 -13.92
C ASN A 93 -1.70 14.04 -12.63
N LEU A 94 -1.28 13.09 -11.78
CA LEU A 94 -2.11 12.71 -10.62
C LEU A 94 -1.85 13.53 -9.33
N LEU A 95 -0.68 14.14 -9.17
CA LEU A 95 -0.25 14.76 -7.90
C LEU A 95 0.14 16.24 -8.00
N THR A 96 0.04 16.86 -9.17
CA THR A 96 0.15 18.32 -9.28
C THR A 96 -1.15 18.96 -8.78
N PRO A 97 -1.10 19.90 -7.83
CA PRO A 97 -2.25 20.75 -7.53
C PRO A 97 -2.60 21.51 -8.81
N CYS A 98 -3.89 21.57 -9.17
CA CYS A 98 -4.33 22.55 -10.16
C CYS A 98 -4.05 23.95 -9.57
N THR A 99 -3.04 24.62 -10.09
CA THR A 99 -2.87 26.08 -9.96
C THR A 99 -3.68 26.79 -11.03
#